data_AF-A0A526YVM7-F1
#
_entry.id   AF-A0A526YVM7-F1
#
_cell.length_a   1.000
_cell.length_b   1.000
_cell.length_c   1.000
_cell.angle_alpha   90.00
_cell.angle_beta   90.00
_cell.angle_gamma   90.00
#
_symmetry.space_group_name_H-M   'P 1'
#
loop_
_entity.id
_entity.type
_entity.pdbx_description
1 polymer ?
#
loop_
_entity_poly.entity_id
_entity_poly.type
_entity_poly.pdbx_seq_one_letter_code
_entity_poly.pdbx_strand_id
1 'polypeptide(L)' 'FCTFEVAEDIAGAWGSLFIDAGEAGHLNADAGFGPWPEGSMTFAKFLTDL' A
#
# COMPACT_ATOMS: atom_id res chain seq x y z
N PHE A 1 -14.02 2.46 -2.01
CA PHE A 1 -13.28 1.46 -2.79
C PHE A 1 -13.22 1.91 -4.23
N CYS A 2 -12.12 1.63 -4.93
CA CYS A 2 -11.96 1.83 -6.36
C CYS A 2 -11.36 0.55 -6.96
N THR A 3 -11.28 0.45 -8.28
CA THR A 3 -10.55 -0.65 -8.92
C THR A 3 -9.05 -0.45 -8.73
N PHE A 4 -8.27 -1.50 -8.96
CA PHE A 4 -6.82 -1.46 -8.82
C PHE A 4 -6.19 -0.39 -9.72
N GLU A 5 -6.65 -0.31 -10.98
CA GLU A 5 -6.15 0.61 -12.00
C GLU A 5 -6.38 2.07 -11.58
N VAL A 6 -7.52 2.37 -10.94
CA VAL A 6 -7.81 3.71 -10.43
C VAL A 6 -6.86 4.08 -9.28
N ALA A 7 -6.50 3.12 -8.42
CA ALA A 7 -5.54 3.38 -7.35
C ALA A 7 -4.13 3.65 -7.90
N GLU A 8 -3.72 2.92 -8.94
CA GLU A 8 -2.45 3.12 -9.64
C GLU A 8 -2.40 4.51 -10.33
N ASP A 9 -3.46 4.90 -11.04
CA ASP A 9 -3.58 6.21 -11.67
C ASP A 9 -3.48 7.36 -10.65
N ILE A 10 -4.12 7.22 -9.48
CA ILE A 10 -4.06 8.23 -8.41
C ILE A 10 -2.63 8.34 -7.86
N ALA A 11 -1.96 7.23 -7.61
CA ALA A 11 -0.58 7.24 -7.12
C ALA A 11 0.36 7.91 -8.14
N GLY A 12 0.18 7.61 -9.43
CA GLY A 12 0.91 8.26 -10.52
C GLY A 12 0.65 9.77 -10.57
N ALA A 13 -0.60 10.20 -10.45
CA ALA A 13 -0.97 11.62 -10.42
C ALA A 13 -0.35 12.38 -9.23
N TRP A 14 -0.12 11.70 -8.11
CA TRP A 14 0.56 12.26 -6.94
C TRP A 14 2.09 12.18 -7.00
N GLY A 15 2.66 11.47 -7.97
CA GLY A 15 4.09 11.14 -7.99
C GLY A 15 4.50 10.28 -6.80
N SER A 16 3.57 9.50 -6.25
CA SER A 16 3.80 8.62 -5.10
C SER A 16 4.39 7.29 -5.54
N LEU A 17 5.14 6.64 -4.65
CA LEU A 17 5.50 5.24 -4.82
C LEU A 17 4.24 4.37 -4.66
N PHE A 18 3.87 3.67 -5.72
CA PHE A 18 2.78 2.69 -5.69
C PHE A 18 3.32 1.29 -5.35
N ILE A 19 2.69 0.62 -4.39
CA ILE A 19 3.06 -0.74 -3.96
C ILE A 19 1.80 -1.59 -3.98
N ASP A 20 1.81 -2.62 -4.83
CA ASP A 20 0.77 -3.65 -4.85
C ASP A 20 0.89 -4.56 -3.63
N ALA A 21 -0.18 -4.63 -2.83
CA ALA A 21 -0.27 -5.50 -1.66
C ALA A 21 -0.82 -6.91 -2.00
N GLY A 22 -1.09 -7.17 -3.28
CA GLY A 22 -1.73 -8.38 -3.78
C GLY A 22 -3.22 -8.43 -3.44
N GLU A 23 -3.76 -9.65 -3.37
CA GLU A 23 -5.16 -9.93 -2.99
C GLU A 23 -5.40 -9.71 -1.49
N ALA A 24 -5.27 -8.46 -1.03
CA ALA A 24 -5.31 -8.03 0.37
C ALA A 24 -6.70 -7.54 0.84
N GLY A 25 -7.72 -7.67 -0.01
CA GLY A 25 -9.07 -7.20 0.30
C GLY A 25 -9.13 -5.69 0.57
N HIS A 26 -9.43 -5.30 1.81
CA HIS A 26 -9.58 -3.89 2.21
C HIS A 26 -8.46 -3.36 3.11
N LEU A 27 -7.34 -4.11 3.26
CA LEU A 27 -6.19 -3.72 4.09
C LEU A 27 -6.62 -3.18 5.48
N ASN A 28 -7.53 -3.90 6.14
CA ASN A 28 -8.03 -3.59 7.46
C ASN A 28 -7.86 -4.78 8.40
N ALA A 29 -8.20 -4.62 9.68
CA ALA A 29 -8.09 -5.69 10.66
C ALA A 29 -8.93 -6.92 10.31
N ASP A 30 -10.13 -6.72 9.75
CA ASP A 30 -11.02 -7.81 9.33
C ASP A 30 -10.45 -8.64 8.16
N ALA A 31 -9.65 -8.01 7.30
CA ALA A 31 -8.91 -8.66 6.22
C ALA A 31 -7.58 -9.29 6.69
N GLY A 32 -7.27 -9.24 7.99
CA GLY A 32 -6.08 -9.84 8.59
C GLY A 32 -4.88 -8.88 8.75
N PHE A 33 -5.03 -7.61 8.41
CA PHE A 33 -3.95 -6.61 8.41
C PHE A 33 -3.88 -5.79 9.71
N GLY A 34 -4.04 -6.44 10.87
CA GLY A 34 -3.80 -5.82 12.18
C GLY A 34 -2.32 -5.50 12.37
N PRO A 35 -1.50 -6.45 12.87
CA PRO A 35 -0.07 -6.44 12.62
C PRO A 35 0.20 -6.68 11.12
N TRP A 36 0.86 -5.73 10.46
CA TRP A 36 1.23 -5.85 9.05
C TRP A 36 2.73 -5.61 8.87
N PRO A 37 3.56 -6.67 8.99
CA PRO A 37 5.01 -6.56 8.90
C PRO A 37 5.48 -5.97 7.57
N GLU A 38 4.84 -6.33 6.46
CA GLU A 38 5.18 -5.85 5.12
C GLU A 38 4.95 -4.34 5.02
N GLY A 39 3.82 -3.83 5.53
CA GLY A 39 3.57 -2.38 5.60
C GLY A 39 4.63 -1.65 6.45
N SER A 40 5.01 -2.24 7.57
CA SER A 40 6.04 -1.68 8.46
C SER A 40 7.44 -1.67 7.82
N MET A 41 7.79 -2.73 7.09
CA MET A 41 9.05 -2.82 6.35
C MET A 41 9.09 -1.84 5.17
N THR A 42 7.98 -1.69 4.44
CA THR A 42 7.84 -0.69 3.38
C THR A 42 8.07 0.72 3.93
N PHE A 43 7.46 1.04 5.08
CA PHE A 43 7.67 2.34 5.73
C PHE A 43 9.12 2.53 6.18
N ALA A 44 9.74 1.50 6.76
CA ALA A 44 11.16 1.55 7.13
C ALA A 44 12.06 1.80 5.91
N LYS A 45 11.80 1.15 4.77
CA LYS A 45 12.51 1.41 3.51
C LYS A 45 12.33 2.85 3.03
N PHE A 46 11.10 3.38 3.07
CA PHE A 46 10.87 4.78 2.74
C PHE A 46 11.73 5.73 3.59
N LEU A 47 11.86 5.44 4.89
CA LEU A 47 12.71 6.24 5.79
C LEU A 47 14.21 6.14 5.47
N THR A 48 14.68 5.04 4.90
CA THR A 48 16.10 4.90 4.49
C THR A 48 16.41 5.60 3.18
N ASP A 49 15.38 5.90 2.38
CA ASP A 49 15.51 6.50 1.04
C ASP A 49 15.32 8.04 1.06
N LEU A 50 15.13 8.64 2.25
CA LEU A 50 15.12 10.09 2.51
C LEU A 50 16.54 10.68 2.57
#